data_AF-A9A5V5-F1
#
_entry.id   AF-A9A5V5-F1
#
_cell.length_a   1.000
_cell.length_b   1.000
_cell.length_c   1.000
_cell.angle_alpha   90.00
_cell.angle_beta   90.00
_cell.angle_gamma   90.00
#
_symmetry.space_group_name_H-M   'P 1'
#
loop_
_entity.id
_entity.type
_entity.pdbx_description
1 polymer ?
#
loop_
_entity_poly.entity_id
_entity_poly.type
_entity_poly.pdbx_seq_one_letter_code
_entity_poly.pdbx_strand_id
1 'polypeptide(L)'
;MAQNIVLFNNKGGVGKTTFLFHLGYALEKMGKKILFVDLDPQCNLTSCICTDDELDTLWKTQNSVFYAVEPLIKGTGDIADIKPYKVKDREIRLIAGDLLLSGFEELLSSAWTDTLAGNEIGFRRTSSIYRLIKKIANANDIDYVLVDVGPNLGSLNRSVLLSCDYFFVPLVPDLFSLRGLENIGITFKKWIDDWTNAKNRFIQNNESLTIDLQDGKPVFAGYINQQFNIYRGVETKAWKHWSAQVPQIIEEKLISKLREIDENMVLDLNNGSYKLGNFKSYHSLAPKSQQMKKPIFELSGPGIVGIHKENSLKCKADFEKLAKKIIANI
;
A
#
# COMPACT_ATOMS: atom_id res chain seq x y z
N MET A 1 3.00 5.62 17.32
CA MET A 1 2.15 5.99 16.17
C MET A 1 2.04 4.76 15.29
N ALA A 2 0.93 4.59 14.57
CA ALA A 2 0.78 3.49 13.62
C ALA A 2 1.81 3.61 12.49
N GLN A 3 2.32 2.49 11.99
CA GLN A 3 3.25 2.47 10.86
C GLN A 3 2.49 2.32 9.55
N ASN A 4 2.62 3.31 8.65
CA ASN A 4 1.96 3.34 7.35
C ASN A 4 2.79 2.61 6.29
N ILE A 5 2.27 1.49 5.80
CA ILE A 5 2.91 0.62 4.83
C ILE A 5 2.12 0.64 3.52
N VAL A 6 2.81 0.95 2.42
CA VAL A 6 2.25 0.90 1.06
C VAL A 6 2.90 -0.23 0.25
N LEU A 7 2.10 -0.97 -0.52
CA LEU A 7 2.63 -1.84 -1.57
C LEU A 7 2.47 -1.17 -2.93
N PHE A 8 3.58 -0.84 -3.59
CA PHE A 8 3.54 -0.10 -4.84
C PHE A 8 4.30 -0.78 -5.99
N ASN A 9 3.66 -0.86 -7.15
CA ASN A 9 4.29 -1.20 -8.42
C ASN A 9 3.46 -0.59 -9.57
N ASN A 10 4.17 0.01 -10.54
CA ASN A 10 3.63 0.56 -11.78
C ASN A 10 2.99 -0.50 -12.71
N LYS A 11 3.21 -1.79 -12.44
CA LYS A 11 2.60 -2.91 -13.18
C LYS A 11 1.30 -3.37 -12.50
N GLY A 12 0.21 -3.39 -13.26
CA GLY A 12 -1.05 -4.02 -12.87
C GLY A 12 -0.92 -5.54 -12.74
N GLY A 13 -1.75 -6.15 -11.90
CA GLY A 13 -1.84 -7.61 -11.81
C GLY A 13 -0.68 -8.33 -11.12
N VAL A 14 0.24 -7.62 -10.45
CA VAL A 14 1.35 -8.23 -9.69
C VAL A 14 0.95 -8.80 -8.32
N GLY A 15 -0.34 -8.77 -7.97
CA GLY A 15 -0.87 -9.34 -6.71
C GLY A 15 -0.78 -8.43 -5.49
N LYS A 16 -0.72 -7.10 -5.66
CA LYS A 16 -0.60 -6.09 -4.58
C LYS A 16 -1.69 -6.23 -3.52
N THR A 17 -2.95 -6.07 -3.93
CA THR A 17 -4.13 -6.17 -3.08
C THR A 17 -4.20 -7.51 -2.35
N THR A 18 -4.00 -8.61 -3.08
CA THR A 18 -4.04 -9.95 -2.49
C THR A 18 -2.95 -10.13 -1.45
N PHE A 19 -1.73 -9.68 -1.73
CA PHE A 19 -0.64 -9.76 -0.77
C PHE A 19 -0.91 -8.92 0.47
N LEU A 20 -1.36 -7.68 0.28
CA LEU A 20 -1.65 -6.74 1.35
C LEU A 20 -2.75 -7.29 2.28
N PHE A 21 -3.81 -7.85 1.71
CA PHE A 21 -4.86 -8.56 2.44
C PHE A 21 -4.29 -9.69 3.31
N HIS A 22 -3.48 -10.60 2.74
CA HIS A 22 -2.90 -11.71 3.50
C HIS A 22 -1.90 -11.25 4.57
N LEU A 23 -1.11 -10.22 4.28
CA LEU A 23 -0.15 -9.66 5.22
C LEU A 23 -0.85 -9.08 6.44
N GLY A 24 -1.93 -8.31 6.26
CA GLY A 24 -2.65 -7.75 7.40
C GLY A 24 -3.28 -8.80 8.30
N TYR A 25 -3.89 -9.85 7.73
CA TYR A 25 -4.38 -10.98 8.53
C TYR A 25 -3.26 -11.75 9.25
N ALA A 26 -2.06 -11.84 8.65
CA ALA A 26 -0.92 -12.47 9.31
C ALA A 26 -0.39 -11.62 10.47
N LEU A 27 -0.32 -10.30 10.32
CA LEU A 27 0.04 -9.36 11.39
C LEU A 27 -1.02 -9.38 12.52
N GLU A 28 -2.30 -9.44 12.18
CA GLU A 28 -3.38 -9.54 13.17
C GLU A 28 -3.28 -10.80 14.03
N LYS A 29 -2.98 -11.95 13.41
CA LYS A 29 -2.70 -13.20 14.14
C LYS A 29 -1.50 -13.13 15.07
N MET A 30 -0.62 -12.17 14.86
CA MET A 30 0.50 -11.87 15.74
C MET A 30 0.17 -10.81 16.80
N GLY A 31 -1.12 -10.52 17.00
CA GLY A 31 -1.63 -9.62 18.04
C GLY A 31 -1.59 -8.14 17.66
N LYS A 32 -1.44 -7.80 16.38
CA LYS A 32 -1.37 -6.42 15.90
C LYS A 32 -2.74 -5.91 15.45
N LYS A 33 -3.06 -4.66 15.77
CA LYS A 33 -4.26 -3.96 15.31
C LYS A 33 -4.01 -3.36 13.93
N ILE A 34 -4.85 -3.74 12.96
CA ILE A 34 -4.63 -3.41 11.55
C ILE A 34 -5.70 -2.44 11.05
N LEU A 35 -5.26 -1.44 10.29
CA LEU A 35 -6.13 -0.60 9.47
C LEU A 35 -5.80 -0.83 7.99
N PHE A 36 -6.74 -1.40 7.26
CA PHE A 36 -6.70 -1.41 5.80
C PHE A 36 -7.24 -0.09 5.25
N VAL A 37 -6.63 0.42 4.19
CA VAL A 37 -7.09 1.60 3.46
C VAL A 37 -7.08 1.26 1.97
N ASP A 38 -8.26 1.27 1.35
CA ASP A 38 -8.39 0.99 -0.08
C ASP A 38 -8.49 2.30 -0.86
N LEU A 39 -7.39 2.66 -1.54
CA LEU A 39 -7.29 3.87 -2.36
C LEU A 39 -7.21 3.55 -3.85
N ASP A 40 -7.41 2.29 -4.24
CA ASP A 40 -7.65 1.94 -5.64
C ASP A 40 -9.15 2.12 -5.94
N PRO A 41 -9.54 2.99 -6.89
CA PRO A 41 -10.95 3.15 -7.27
C PRO A 41 -11.62 1.82 -7.66
N GLN A 42 -10.87 0.79 -8.04
CA GLN A 42 -11.41 -0.55 -8.33
C GLN A 42 -11.95 -1.30 -7.09
N CYS A 43 -11.70 -0.82 -5.87
CA CYS A 43 -12.25 -1.36 -4.62
C CYS A 43 -11.93 -2.85 -4.39
N ASN A 44 -10.80 -3.33 -4.92
CA ASN A 44 -10.42 -4.74 -4.87
C ASN A 44 -10.14 -5.19 -3.42
N LEU A 45 -9.51 -4.35 -2.60
CA LEU A 45 -9.23 -4.70 -1.20
C LEU A 45 -10.54 -4.74 -0.38
N THR A 46 -11.40 -3.75 -0.59
CA THR A 46 -12.70 -3.63 0.09
C THR A 46 -13.55 -4.86 -0.21
N SER A 47 -13.62 -5.28 -1.47
CA SER A 47 -14.33 -6.50 -1.88
C SER A 47 -13.67 -7.80 -1.43
N CYS A 48 -12.38 -7.81 -1.06
CA CYS A 48 -11.76 -8.98 -0.42
C CYS A 48 -12.17 -9.12 1.06
N ILE A 49 -12.50 -8.02 1.72
CA ILE A 49 -12.79 -7.97 3.17
C ILE A 49 -14.29 -8.06 3.44
N CYS A 50 -15.10 -7.31 2.70
CA CYS A 50 -16.53 -7.15 2.95
C CYS A 50 -17.38 -8.10 2.11
N THR A 51 -18.49 -8.56 2.69
CA THR A 51 -19.57 -9.21 1.93
C THR A 51 -20.31 -8.19 1.08
N ASP A 52 -21.10 -8.66 0.10
CA ASP A 52 -21.84 -7.77 -0.79
C ASP A 52 -22.88 -6.93 -0.02
N ASP A 53 -23.52 -7.49 1.00
CA ASP A 53 -24.46 -6.78 1.89
C ASP A 53 -23.75 -5.71 2.76
N GLU A 54 -22.54 -6.01 3.23
CA GLU A 54 -21.72 -5.06 3.99
C GLU A 54 -21.25 -3.90 3.10
N LEU A 55 -20.83 -4.18 1.86
CA LEU A 55 -20.47 -3.16 0.88
C LEU A 55 -21.66 -2.24 0.56
N ASP A 56 -22.82 -2.82 0.27
CA ASP A 56 -24.04 -2.06 0.00
C ASP A 56 -24.43 -1.17 1.20
N THR A 57 -24.27 -1.68 2.43
CA THR A 57 -24.49 -0.90 3.65
C THR A 57 -23.51 0.26 3.77
N LEU A 58 -22.21 0.04 3.54
CA LEU A 58 -21.18 1.08 3.62
C LEU A 58 -21.45 2.22 2.63
N TRP A 59 -21.82 1.89 1.39
CA TRP A 59 -22.10 2.91 0.38
C TRP A 59 -23.42 3.63 0.61
N LYS A 60 -24.48 2.93 1.04
CA LYS A 60 -25.77 3.56 1.41
C LYS A 60 -25.65 4.50 2.60
N THR A 61 -24.77 4.18 3.54
CA THR A 61 -24.51 5.01 4.74
C THR A 61 -23.45 6.08 4.50
N GLN A 62 -23.01 6.28 3.25
CA GLN A 62 -22.01 7.28 2.87
C GLN A 62 -20.70 7.14 3.65
N ASN A 63 -20.25 5.90 3.87
CA ASN A 63 -19.10 5.60 4.71
C ASN A 63 -17.99 4.93 3.89
N SER A 64 -17.28 5.75 3.11
CA SER A 64 -16.12 5.38 2.31
C SER A 64 -15.08 6.50 2.32
N VAL A 65 -13.88 6.22 1.82
CA VAL A 65 -12.83 7.25 1.68
C VAL A 65 -13.28 8.42 0.82
N PHE A 66 -14.14 8.20 -0.19
CA PHE A 66 -14.65 9.28 -1.02
C PHE A 66 -15.44 10.29 -0.19
N TYR A 67 -16.35 9.83 0.68
CA TYR A 67 -17.14 10.74 1.52
C TYR A 67 -16.29 11.51 2.52
N ALA A 68 -15.16 10.96 2.98
CA ALA A 68 -14.21 11.70 3.80
C ALA A 68 -13.57 12.88 3.04
N VAL A 69 -13.28 12.73 1.74
CA VAL A 69 -12.63 13.77 0.93
C VAL A 69 -13.61 14.61 0.10
N GLU A 70 -14.89 14.23 0.05
CA GLU A 70 -15.91 14.90 -0.75
C GLU A 70 -16.02 16.43 -0.48
N PRO A 71 -15.96 16.92 0.77
CA PRO A 71 -16.04 18.36 1.00
C PRO A 71 -14.88 19.14 0.38
N LEU A 72 -13.69 18.53 0.26
CA LEU A 72 -12.53 19.13 -0.41
C LEU A 72 -12.75 19.26 -1.92
N ILE A 73 -13.42 18.28 -2.52
CA ILE A 73 -13.80 18.28 -3.94
C ILE A 73 -14.86 19.35 -4.20
N LYS A 74 -15.89 19.42 -3.37
CA LYS A 74 -16.98 20.40 -3.48
C LYS A 74 -16.59 21.81 -3.04
N GLY A 75 -15.44 21.98 -2.37
CA GLY A 75 -15.03 23.25 -1.77
C GLY A 75 -15.92 23.70 -0.60
N THR A 76 -16.60 22.76 0.06
CA THR A 76 -17.56 23.03 1.15
C THR A 76 -16.95 22.87 2.54
N GLY A 77 -15.75 22.27 2.63
CA GLY A 77 -15.05 22.05 3.89
C GLY A 77 -13.71 21.33 3.71
N ASP A 78 -13.15 20.91 4.85
CA ASP A 78 -11.97 20.03 4.90
C ASP A 78 -12.41 18.54 4.94
N ILE A 79 -11.59 17.63 5.47
CA ILE A 79 -11.92 16.21 5.58
C ILE A 79 -13.15 15.99 6.49
N ALA A 80 -14.15 15.26 6.00
CA ALA A 80 -15.31 14.83 6.77
C ALA A 80 -14.99 13.62 7.68
N ASP A 81 -15.77 13.49 8.75
CA ASP A 81 -15.69 12.35 9.66
C ASP A 81 -16.35 11.12 9.06
N ILE A 82 -15.58 10.03 9.00
CA ILE A 82 -16.06 8.69 8.67
C ILE A 82 -15.68 7.71 9.78
N LYS A 83 -16.41 6.60 9.87
CA LYS A 83 -16.10 5.53 10.83
C LYS A 83 -15.48 4.35 10.09
N PRO A 84 -14.29 3.87 10.44
CA PRO A 84 -13.74 2.70 9.78
C PRO A 84 -14.66 1.49 10.02
N TYR A 85 -14.87 0.69 8.98
CA TYR A 85 -15.56 -0.59 9.10
C TYR A 85 -14.75 -1.53 10.00
N LYS A 86 -15.35 -2.10 11.05
CA LYS A 86 -14.71 -3.11 11.90
C LYS A 86 -15.09 -4.50 11.42
N VAL A 87 -14.11 -5.32 11.06
CA VAL A 87 -14.33 -6.73 10.72
C VAL A 87 -14.79 -7.47 11.98
N LYS A 88 -15.88 -8.22 11.87
CA LYS A 88 -16.46 -8.96 13.00
C LYS A 88 -15.45 -9.93 13.60
N ASP A 89 -15.36 -9.95 14.93
CA ASP A 89 -14.50 -10.83 15.72
C ASP A 89 -12.99 -10.72 15.37
N ARG A 90 -12.55 -9.56 14.87
CA ARG A 90 -11.15 -9.28 14.50
C ARG A 90 -10.68 -7.92 14.98
N GLU A 91 -9.37 -7.81 15.17
CA GLU A 91 -8.70 -6.50 15.35
C GLU A 91 -8.26 -5.90 14.01
N ILE A 92 -9.18 -5.97 13.04
CA ILE A 92 -9.02 -5.44 11.69
C ILE A 92 -10.09 -4.38 11.45
N ARG A 93 -9.65 -3.22 10.96
CA ARG A 93 -10.49 -2.12 10.51
C ARG A 93 -10.21 -1.79 9.05
N LEU A 94 -11.16 -1.18 8.37
CA LEU A 94 -11.08 -0.81 6.96
C LEU A 94 -11.63 0.60 6.73
N ILE A 95 -10.86 1.44 6.06
CA ILE A 95 -11.38 2.58 5.32
C ILE A 95 -11.74 2.07 3.92
N ALA A 96 -13.04 1.96 3.65
CA ALA A 96 -13.55 1.36 2.42
C ALA A 96 -13.26 2.24 1.20
N GLY A 97 -12.89 1.59 0.11
CA GLY A 97 -12.70 2.20 -1.20
C GLY A 97 -14.02 2.62 -1.84
N ASP A 98 -13.90 3.46 -2.87
CA ASP A 98 -15.05 3.96 -3.61
C ASP A 98 -14.69 4.20 -5.09
N LEU A 99 -15.59 3.84 -6.00
CA LEU A 99 -15.44 4.07 -7.44
C LEU A 99 -15.35 5.57 -7.76
N LEU A 100 -15.92 6.43 -6.93
CA LEU A 100 -15.92 7.89 -7.08
C LEU A 100 -14.58 8.56 -6.73
N LEU A 101 -13.58 7.80 -6.24
CA LEU A 101 -12.24 8.31 -5.98
C LEU A 101 -11.53 8.89 -7.21
N SER A 102 -11.97 8.54 -8.43
CA SER A 102 -11.45 9.11 -9.67
C SER A 102 -11.55 10.65 -9.70
N GLY A 103 -12.65 11.22 -9.20
CA GLY A 103 -12.82 12.67 -9.10
C GLY A 103 -11.87 13.32 -8.09
N PHE A 104 -11.46 12.57 -7.06
CA PHE A 104 -10.46 13.04 -6.10
C PHE A 104 -9.05 13.05 -6.70
N GLU A 105 -8.73 12.09 -7.59
CA GLU A 105 -7.45 12.07 -8.32
C GLU A 105 -7.28 13.32 -9.20
N GLU A 106 -8.35 13.76 -9.87
CA GLU A 106 -8.37 15.02 -10.64
C GLU A 106 -8.09 16.24 -9.75
N LEU A 107 -8.75 16.32 -8.59
CA LEU A 107 -8.50 17.38 -7.61
C LEU A 107 -7.04 17.40 -7.17
N LEU A 108 -6.45 16.24 -6.86
CA LEU A 108 -5.06 16.15 -6.42
C LEU A 108 -4.05 16.54 -7.51
N SER A 109 -4.44 16.45 -8.79
CA SER A 109 -3.60 16.94 -9.88
C SER A 109 -3.45 18.46 -9.82
N SER A 110 -4.56 19.19 -9.70
CA SER A 110 -4.54 20.65 -9.57
C SER A 110 -3.96 21.12 -8.23
N ALA A 111 -4.28 20.42 -7.13
CA ALA A 111 -3.74 20.71 -5.80
C ALA A 111 -2.22 20.65 -5.73
N TRP A 112 -1.58 19.84 -6.58
CA TRP A 112 -0.11 19.78 -6.62
C TRP A 112 0.50 21.06 -7.16
N THR A 113 -0.10 21.66 -8.20
CA THR A 113 0.35 22.96 -8.71
C THR A 113 0.27 24.03 -7.63
N ASP A 114 -0.83 24.06 -6.87
CA ASP A 114 -0.99 24.94 -5.71
C ASP A 114 0.05 24.67 -4.63
N THR A 115 0.35 23.39 -4.36
CA THR A 115 1.37 22.97 -3.39
C THR A 115 2.73 23.53 -3.80
N LEU A 116 3.13 23.35 -5.06
CA LEU A 116 4.41 23.84 -5.57
C LEU A 116 4.51 25.37 -5.52
N ALA A 117 3.40 26.07 -5.72
CA ALA A 117 3.30 27.52 -5.61
C ALA A 117 3.36 28.04 -4.16
N GLY A 118 3.28 27.15 -3.16
CA GLY A 118 3.26 27.54 -1.75
C GLY A 118 1.87 27.89 -1.23
N ASN A 119 0.81 27.58 -1.96
CA ASN A 119 -0.56 27.90 -1.55
C ASN A 119 -1.06 26.89 -0.51
N GLU A 120 -1.59 27.38 0.61
CA GLU A 120 -2.11 26.55 1.71
C GLU A 120 -3.15 25.52 1.25
N ILE A 121 -4.04 25.89 0.33
CA ILE A 121 -5.08 24.99 -0.18
C ILE A 121 -4.50 23.77 -0.91
N GLY A 122 -3.35 23.92 -1.56
CA GLY A 122 -2.61 22.82 -2.17
C GLY A 122 -2.14 21.83 -1.11
N PHE A 123 -1.51 22.33 -0.04
CA PHE A 123 -1.08 21.50 1.09
C PHE A 123 -2.25 20.81 1.79
N ARG A 124 -3.36 21.51 2.04
CA ARG A 124 -4.58 20.90 2.65
C ARG A 124 -5.08 19.72 1.84
N ARG A 125 -5.22 19.89 0.53
CA ARG A 125 -5.70 18.83 -0.38
C ARG A 125 -4.69 17.70 -0.50
N THR A 126 -3.41 17.99 -0.73
CA THR A 126 -2.35 16.99 -0.89
C THR A 126 -2.07 16.18 0.39
N SER A 127 -2.28 16.77 1.58
CA SER A 127 -2.12 16.08 2.87
C SER A 127 -3.38 15.40 3.38
N SER A 128 -4.50 15.47 2.65
CA SER A 128 -5.80 15.06 3.20
C SER A 128 -5.88 13.57 3.57
N ILE A 129 -5.36 12.68 2.72
CA ILE A 129 -5.32 11.24 2.99
C ILE A 129 -4.42 10.93 4.20
N TYR A 130 -3.25 11.58 4.29
CA TYR A 130 -2.36 11.48 5.45
C TYR A 130 -3.09 11.82 6.76
N ARG A 131 -3.75 12.98 6.78
CA ARG A 131 -4.50 13.47 7.95
C ARG A 131 -5.66 12.55 8.31
N LEU A 132 -6.40 12.04 7.32
CA LEU A 132 -7.48 11.08 7.52
C LEU A 132 -6.98 9.78 8.17
N ILE A 133 -5.94 9.18 7.58
CA ILE A 133 -5.33 7.93 8.08
C ILE A 133 -4.84 8.13 9.52
N LYS A 134 -4.08 9.20 9.77
CA LYS A 134 -3.53 9.50 11.10
C LYS A 134 -4.63 9.69 12.14
N LYS A 135 -5.70 10.42 11.80
CA LYS A 135 -6.85 10.64 12.69
C LYS A 135 -7.51 9.31 13.07
N ILE A 136 -7.82 8.47 12.08
CA ILE A 136 -8.50 7.19 12.29
C ILE A 136 -7.60 6.19 13.02
N ALA A 137 -6.31 6.12 12.66
CA ALA A 137 -5.34 5.23 13.27
C ALA A 137 -5.16 5.55 14.76
N ASN A 138 -4.99 6.83 15.11
CA ASN A 138 -4.85 7.27 16.50
C ASN A 138 -6.12 7.02 17.31
N ALA A 139 -7.31 7.29 16.75
CA ALA A 139 -8.58 7.08 17.44
C ALA A 139 -8.91 5.59 17.72
N ASN A 140 -8.18 4.65 17.10
CA ASN A 140 -8.43 3.22 17.20
C ASN A 140 -7.21 2.42 17.69
N ASP A 141 -6.16 3.10 18.17
CA ASP A 141 -4.89 2.50 18.63
C ASP A 141 -4.30 1.51 17.62
N ILE A 142 -4.27 1.89 16.34
CA ILE A 142 -3.77 1.03 15.27
C ILE A 142 -2.24 0.87 15.37
N ASP A 143 -1.75 -0.35 15.16
CA ASP A 143 -0.32 -0.64 15.09
C ASP A 143 0.22 -0.45 13.66
N TYR A 144 -0.49 -0.99 12.66
CA TYR A 144 -0.09 -0.93 11.25
C TYR A 144 -1.24 -0.49 10.36
N VAL A 145 -0.96 0.47 9.49
CA VAL A 145 -1.84 0.86 8.39
C VAL A 145 -1.31 0.25 7.10
N LEU A 146 -2.15 -0.52 6.42
CA LEU A 146 -1.82 -1.15 5.14
C LEU A 146 -2.66 -0.51 4.03
N VAL A 147 -1.99 0.20 3.14
CA VAL A 147 -2.63 1.02 2.11
C VAL A 147 -2.51 0.36 0.74
N ASP A 148 -3.64 0.02 0.14
CA ASP A 148 -3.71 -0.48 -1.24
C ASP A 148 -3.91 0.67 -2.21
N VAL A 149 -3.14 0.64 -3.29
CA VAL A 149 -3.08 1.71 -4.29
C VAL A 149 -3.12 1.11 -5.69
N GLY A 150 -3.68 1.89 -6.62
CA GLY A 150 -3.72 1.52 -8.03
C GLY A 150 -2.31 1.39 -8.64
N PRO A 151 -2.19 0.83 -9.87
CA PRO A 151 -0.90 0.64 -10.51
C PRO A 151 -0.32 1.92 -11.15
N ASN A 152 -1.01 3.06 -11.12
CA ASN A 152 -0.57 4.26 -11.83
C ASN A 152 0.50 5.06 -11.04
N LEU A 153 1.22 5.96 -11.72
CA LEU A 153 2.06 6.99 -11.07
C LEU A 153 1.31 8.34 -11.06
N GLY A 154 0.05 8.32 -10.66
CA GLY A 154 -0.85 9.47 -10.64
C GLY A 154 -0.74 10.34 -9.39
N SER A 155 -1.59 11.35 -9.32
CA SER A 155 -1.63 12.36 -8.25
C SER A 155 -2.06 11.76 -6.89
N LEU A 156 -3.00 10.81 -6.89
CA LEU A 156 -3.42 10.09 -5.69
C LEU A 156 -2.26 9.26 -5.13
N ASN A 157 -1.66 8.42 -5.96
CA ASN A 157 -0.53 7.58 -5.55
C ASN A 157 0.66 8.42 -5.08
N ARG A 158 0.93 9.58 -5.70
CA ARG A 158 1.93 10.53 -5.19
C ARG A 158 1.62 10.99 -3.76
N SER A 159 0.39 11.46 -3.51
CA SER A 159 -0.03 11.92 -2.17
C SER A 159 0.15 10.81 -1.13
N VAL A 160 -0.26 9.60 -1.47
CA VAL A 160 -0.17 8.41 -0.58
C VAL A 160 1.28 8.02 -0.32
N LEU A 161 2.11 7.93 -1.35
CA LEU A 161 3.51 7.54 -1.22
C LEU A 161 4.34 8.58 -0.47
N LEU A 162 4.06 9.87 -0.62
CA LEU A 162 4.70 10.91 0.20
C LEU A 162 4.25 10.86 1.67
N SER A 163 3.12 10.19 1.96
CA SER A 163 2.56 10.10 3.31
C SER A 163 2.88 8.81 4.06
N CYS A 164 3.49 7.82 3.40
CA CYS A 164 3.77 6.53 4.02
C CYS A 164 5.14 6.53 4.70
N ASP A 165 5.25 5.74 5.76
CA ASP A 165 6.50 5.53 6.46
C ASP A 165 7.36 4.54 5.68
N TYR A 166 6.74 3.46 5.20
CA TYR A 166 7.43 2.40 4.47
C TYR A 166 6.69 2.03 3.19
N PHE A 167 7.46 1.65 2.17
CA PHE A 167 6.90 1.02 0.99
C PHE A 167 7.67 -0.23 0.58
N PHE A 168 6.92 -1.19 0.04
CA PHE A 168 7.44 -2.43 -0.53
C PHE A 168 7.12 -2.49 -2.01
N VAL A 169 8.03 -3.09 -2.78
CA VAL A 169 7.85 -3.27 -4.24
C VAL A 169 7.57 -4.74 -4.56
N PRO A 170 6.30 -5.15 -4.76
CA PRO A 170 5.99 -6.47 -5.29
C PRO A 170 6.34 -6.50 -6.78
N LEU A 171 7.05 -7.53 -7.25
CA LEU A 171 7.51 -7.61 -8.64
C LEU A 171 7.40 -9.02 -9.21
N VAL A 172 7.08 -9.12 -10.49
CA VAL A 172 7.17 -10.35 -11.28
C VAL A 172 8.47 -10.28 -12.08
N PRO A 173 9.42 -11.22 -11.94
CA PRO A 173 10.69 -11.17 -12.67
C PRO A 173 10.54 -11.33 -14.19
N ASP A 174 10.26 -10.22 -14.87
CA ASP A 174 10.15 -10.10 -16.32
C ASP A 174 10.64 -8.74 -16.79
N LEU A 175 10.91 -8.62 -18.10
CA LEU A 175 11.46 -7.41 -18.72
C LEU A 175 10.65 -6.14 -18.42
N PHE A 176 9.31 -6.21 -18.48
CA PHE A 176 8.46 -5.04 -18.31
C PHE A 176 8.42 -4.60 -16.85
N SER A 177 8.39 -5.54 -15.91
CA SER A 177 8.47 -5.24 -14.47
C SER A 177 9.79 -4.56 -14.12
N LEU A 178 10.90 -5.03 -14.71
CA LEU A 178 12.22 -4.44 -14.48
C LEU A 178 12.35 -3.03 -15.08
N ARG A 179 11.83 -2.80 -16.30
CA ARG A 179 11.74 -1.45 -16.88
C ARG A 179 10.86 -0.52 -16.05
N GLY A 180 9.81 -1.05 -15.42
CA GLY A 180 8.94 -0.29 -14.52
C GLY A 180 9.69 0.31 -13.33
N LEU A 181 10.70 -0.39 -12.77
CA LEU A 181 11.49 0.08 -11.62
C LEU A 181 12.27 1.36 -11.90
N GLU A 182 12.79 1.51 -13.12
CA GLU A 182 13.55 2.71 -13.52
C GLU A 182 12.69 3.98 -13.44
N ASN A 183 11.43 3.88 -13.86
CA ASN A 183 10.50 5.01 -13.76
C ASN A 183 10.17 5.33 -12.30
N ILE A 184 10.04 4.32 -11.43
CA ILE A 184 9.69 4.53 -10.02
C ILE A 184 10.74 5.40 -9.31
N GLY A 185 12.02 5.06 -9.41
CA GLY A 185 13.07 5.78 -8.69
C GLY A 185 13.21 7.25 -9.11
N ILE A 186 13.17 7.51 -10.42
CA ILE A 186 13.23 8.89 -10.96
C ILE A 186 12.02 9.70 -10.51
N THR A 187 10.81 9.11 -10.60
CA THR A 187 9.58 9.78 -10.21
C THR A 187 9.53 10.06 -8.70
N PHE A 188 9.96 9.12 -7.86
CA PHE A 188 9.99 9.28 -6.40
C PHE A 188 10.93 10.41 -6.02
N LYS A 189 12.16 10.41 -6.54
CA LYS A 189 13.13 11.47 -6.28
C LYS A 189 12.54 12.85 -6.57
N LYS A 190 11.94 13.00 -7.76
CA LYS A 190 11.28 14.25 -8.15
C LYS A 190 10.18 14.65 -7.16
N TRP A 191 9.29 13.74 -6.80
CA TRP A 191 8.18 14.04 -5.89
C TRP A 191 8.66 14.45 -4.49
N ILE A 192 9.69 13.79 -3.97
CA ILE A 192 10.29 14.08 -2.67
C ILE A 192 10.95 15.47 -2.68
N ASP A 193 11.76 15.76 -3.72
CA ASP A 193 12.43 17.05 -3.88
C ASP A 193 11.39 18.19 -4.01
N ASP A 194 10.40 18.01 -4.89
CA ASP A 194 9.31 18.96 -5.11
C ASP A 194 8.53 19.25 -3.81
N TRP A 195 8.13 18.19 -3.08
CA TRP A 195 7.41 18.31 -1.82
C TRP A 195 8.24 19.01 -0.75
N THR A 196 9.49 18.58 -0.57
CA THR A 196 10.39 19.10 0.46
C THR A 196 10.63 20.60 0.25
N ASN A 197 10.92 21.00 -0.99
CA ASN A 197 11.14 22.40 -1.34
C ASN A 197 9.88 23.24 -1.15
N ALA A 198 8.71 22.74 -1.57
CA ALA A 198 7.45 23.42 -1.38
C ALA A 198 7.09 23.57 0.11
N LYS A 199 7.17 22.48 0.88
CA LYS A 199 6.90 22.44 2.33
C LYS A 199 7.80 23.42 3.07
N ASN A 200 9.10 23.43 2.78
CA ASN A 200 10.04 24.35 3.44
C ASN A 200 9.71 25.82 3.17
N ARG A 201 9.41 26.19 1.92
CA ARG A 201 8.95 27.55 1.58
C ARG A 201 7.65 27.91 2.29
N PHE A 202 6.69 27.00 2.32
CA PHE A 202 5.41 27.21 2.98
C PHE A 202 5.58 27.45 4.48
N ILE A 203 6.37 26.62 5.16
CA ILE A 203 6.64 26.76 6.61
C ILE A 203 7.35 28.08 6.91
N GLN A 204 8.36 28.46 6.12
CA GLN A 204 9.08 29.73 6.31
C GLN A 204 8.18 30.95 6.19
N ASN A 205 7.14 30.88 5.35
CA ASN A 205 6.21 31.98 5.12
C ASN A 205 5.00 31.98 6.08
N ASN A 206 4.87 30.99 6.97
CA ASN A 206 3.73 30.84 7.87
C ASN A 206 4.19 30.56 9.30
N GLU A 207 4.11 31.57 10.18
CA GLU A 207 4.58 31.50 11.57
C GLU A 207 3.82 30.48 12.44
N SER A 208 2.59 30.13 12.08
CA SER A 208 1.81 29.09 12.75
C SER A 208 1.16 28.13 11.75
N LEU A 209 1.61 26.88 11.75
CA LEU A 209 1.02 25.83 10.92
C LEU A 209 -0.30 25.37 11.54
N THR A 210 -1.39 25.61 10.84
CA THR A 210 -2.72 25.08 11.22
C THR A 210 -3.02 23.71 10.62
N ILE A 211 -2.09 23.14 9.86
CA ILE A 211 -2.27 21.91 9.09
C ILE A 211 -1.12 20.95 9.40
N ASP A 212 -1.49 19.70 9.65
CA ASP A 212 -0.55 18.60 9.80
C ASP A 212 -0.12 18.09 8.41
N LEU A 213 1.18 18.11 8.15
CA LEU A 213 1.76 17.81 6.85
C LEU A 213 2.68 16.60 6.94
N GLN A 214 2.54 15.67 5.99
CA GLN A 214 3.43 14.54 5.85
C GLN A 214 4.90 14.96 5.64
N ASP A 215 5.83 14.09 6.02
CA ASP A 215 7.26 14.36 5.88
C ASP A 215 7.76 14.23 4.45
N GLY A 216 7.11 13.41 3.62
CA GLY A 216 7.53 13.21 2.24
C GLY A 216 8.79 12.36 2.10
N LYS A 217 9.12 11.54 3.11
CA LYS A 217 10.32 10.69 3.14
C LYS A 217 9.96 9.19 3.24
N PRO A 218 9.32 8.60 2.22
CA PRO A 218 9.00 7.18 2.26
C PRO A 218 10.26 6.31 2.28
N VAL A 219 10.32 5.37 3.22
CA VAL A 219 11.44 4.44 3.37
C VAL A 219 11.20 3.19 2.55
N PHE A 220 12.13 2.85 1.65
CA PHE A 220 12.10 1.59 0.93
C PHE A 220 12.45 0.44 1.89
N ALA A 221 11.50 -0.44 2.14
CA ALA A 221 11.66 -1.55 3.09
C ALA A 221 11.95 -2.90 2.41
N GLY A 222 12.00 -2.93 1.07
CA GLY A 222 12.39 -4.11 0.31
C GLY A 222 11.41 -4.49 -0.80
N TYR A 223 11.75 -5.57 -1.49
CA TYR A 223 10.96 -6.09 -2.60
C TYR A 223 10.52 -7.54 -2.40
N ILE A 224 9.45 -7.90 -3.09
CA ILE A 224 8.81 -9.22 -2.98
C ILE A 224 8.66 -9.80 -4.38
N ASN A 225 9.20 -10.99 -4.62
CA ASN A 225 8.99 -11.69 -5.88
C ASN A 225 7.61 -12.37 -5.87
N GLN A 226 6.78 -12.02 -6.83
CA GLN A 226 5.42 -12.54 -7.04
C GLN A 226 5.38 -13.47 -8.25
N GLN A 227 4.31 -14.28 -8.33
CA GLN A 227 4.01 -15.17 -9.45
C GLN A 227 5.20 -16.05 -9.88
N PHE A 228 5.80 -16.73 -8.90
CA PHE A 228 6.85 -17.69 -9.13
C PHE A 228 6.35 -18.87 -10.01
N ASN A 229 6.66 -18.82 -11.31
CA ASN A 229 6.30 -19.87 -12.27
C ASN A 229 7.23 -21.08 -12.12
N ILE A 230 6.76 -22.09 -11.37
CA ILE A 230 7.40 -23.40 -11.28
C ILE A 230 6.80 -24.30 -12.35
N TYR A 231 7.59 -24.75 -13.33
CA TYR A 231 7.18 -25.84 -14.22
C TYR A 231 7.84 -27.13 -13.76
N ARG A 232 7.05 -28.13 -13.35
CA ARG A 232 7.53 -29.45 -12.86
C ARG A 232 8.62 -29.36 -11.77
N GLY A 233 8.48 -28.43 -10.82
CA GLY A 233 9.45 -28.25 -9.73
C GLY A 233 10.70 -27.44 -10.08
N VAL A 234 10.84 -26.99 -11.34
CA VAL A 234 12.02 -26.26 -11.81
C VAL A 234 11.62 -24.88 -12.32
N GLU A 235 12.37 -23.86 -11.91
CA GLU A 235 12.26 -22.50 -12.43
C GLU A 235 12.59 -22.47 -13.93
N THR A 236 11.80 -21.75 -14.72
CA THR A 236 12.10 -21.58 -16.14
C THR A 236 13.41 -20.81 -16.33
N LYS A 237 14.16 -21.09 -17.40
CA LYS A 237 15.42 -20.38 -17.70
C LYS A 237 15.24 -18.86 -17.78
N ALA A 238 14.12 -18.41 -18.36
CA ALA A 238 13.78 -17.00 -18.46
C ALA A 238 13.56 -16.35 -17.09
N TRP A 239 12.85 -17.04 -16.18
CA TRP A 239 12.63 -16.54 -14.82
C TRP A 239 13.94 -16.44 -14.03
N LYS A 240 14.82 -17.46 -14.12
CA LYS A 240 16.15 -17.43 -13.51
C LYS A 240 16.97 -16.25 -14.00
N HIS A 241 16.97 -16.02 -15.31
CA HIS A 241 17.69 -14.93 -15.93
C HIS A 241 17.24 -13.55 -15.41
N TRP A 242 15.92 -13.30 -15.35
CA TRP A 242 15.41 -12.03 -14.85
C TRP A 242 15.54 -11.88 -13.34
N SER A 243 15.26 -12.93 -12.56
CA SER A 243 15.36 -12.87 -11.10
C SER A 243 16.80 -12.62 -10.61
N ALA A 244 17.81 -13.05 -11.37
CA ALA A 244 19.22 -12.77 -11.05
C ALA A 244 19.58 -11.29 -11.24
N GLN A 245 18.86 -10.57 -12.11
CA GLN A 245 19.11 -9.15 -12.39
C GLN A 245 18.37 -8.19 -11.45
N VAL A 246 17.27 -8.65 -10.82
CA VAL A 246 16.44 -7.82 -9.92
C VAL A 246 17.27 -7.10 -8.85
N PRO A 247 18.19 -7.76 -8.10
CA PRO A 247 18.93 -7.08 -7.03
C PRO A 247 19.74 -5.89 -7.55
N GLN A 248 20.48 -6.09 -8.64
CA GLN A 248 21.29 -5.03 -9.25
C GLN A 248 20.43 -3.88 -9.77
N ILE A 249 19.32 -4.19 -10.44
CA ILE A 249 18.43 -3.16 -11.00
C ILE A 249 17.78 -2.34 -9.88
N ILE A 250 17.33 -2.97 -8.79
CA ILE A 250 16.76 -2.24 -7.64
C ILE A 250 17.82 -1.34 -7.00
N GLU A 251 19.04 -1.84 -6.84
CA GLU A 251 20.16 -1.05 -6.29
C GLU A 251 20.41 0.19 -7.16
N GLU A 252 20.60 -0.01 -8.46
CA GLU A 252 20.95 1.05 -9.41
C GLU A 252 19.81 2.04 -9.67
N LYS A 253 18.56 1.57 -9.74
CA LYS A 253 17.44 2.36 -10.25
C LYS A 253 16.54 2.93 -9.16
N LEU A 254 16.51 2.34 -7.97
CA LEU A 254 15.67 2.79 -6.87
C LEU A 254 16.48 3.19 -5.64
N ILE A 255 17.27 2.27 -5.07
CA ILE A 255 17.99 2.48 -3.81
C ILE A 255 19.00 3.61 -3.93
N SER A 256 19.80 3.64 -5.00
CA SER A 256 20.76 4.72 -5.25
C SER A 256 20.09 6.09 -5.26
N LYS A 257 18.91 6.19 -5.90
CA LYS A 257 18.15 7.44 -6.04
C LYS A 257 17.57 7.92 -4.72
N LEU A 258 17.18 7.00 -3.84
CA LEU A 258 16.70 7.34 -2.49
C LEU A 258 17.86 7.73 -1.58
N ARG A 259 18.98 7.00 -1.62
CA ARG A 259 20.20 7.33 -0.86
C ARG A 259 20.83 8.67 -1.26
N GLU A 260 20.70 9.07 -2.52
CA GLU A 260 21.08 10.41 -2.99
C GLU A 260 20.31 11.53 -2.25
N ILE A 261 19.11 11.25 -1.74
CA ILE A 261 18.26 12.20 -1.01
C ILE A 261 18.56 12.11 0.49
N ASP A 262 18.46 10.91 1.06
CA ASP A 262 18.69 10.63 2.48
C ASP A 262 19.01 9.13 2.66
N GLU A 263 20.13 8.82 3.31
CA GLU A 263 20.61 7.44 3.53
C GLU A 263 19.59 6.60 4.31
N ASN A 264 18.78 7.23 5.17
CA ASN A 264 17.77 6.57 5.99
C ASN A 264 16.49 6.21 5.22
N MET A 265 16.36 6.60 3.95
CA MET A 265 15.21 6.25 3.10
C MET A 265 15.29 4.81 2.54
N VAL A 266 16.23 4.02 3.01
CA VAL A 266 16.39 2.61 2.66
C VAL A 266 16.58 1.80 3.94
N LEU A 267 15.70 0.84 4.18
CA LEU A 267 15.76 -0.07 5.31
C LEU A 267 16.21 -1.46 4.85
N ASP A 268 17.33 -1.92 5.40
CA ASP A 268 17.83 -3.27 5.15
C ASP A 268 17.25 -4.28 6.15
N LEU A 269 16.15 -4.92 5.77
CA LEU A 269 15.48 -5.94 6.58
C LEU A 269 16.12 -7.33 6.50
N ASN A 270 17.16 -7.54 5.69
CA ASN A 270 17.62 -8.88 5.36
C ASN A 270 19.11 -8.93 4.96
N ASN A 271 19.95 -8.21 5.72
CA ASN A 271 21.41 -8.26 5.68
C ASN A 271 21.99 -8.15 4.25
N GLY A 272 21.60 -7.11 3.53
CA GLY A 272 22.06 -6.75 2.19
C GLY A 272 21.22 -7.36 1.06
N SER A 273 20.33 -8.29 1.38
CA SER A 273 19.40 -8.87 0.41
C SER A 273 18.01 -8.26 0.63
N TYR A 274 17.76 -7.04 0.13
CA TYR A 274 16.45 -6.33 0.21
C TYR A 274 15.23 -7.13 -0.32
N LYS A 275 15.44 -8.37 -0.75
CA LYS A 275 14.43 -9.37 -1.04
C LYS A 275 13.81 -9.94 0.24
N LEU A 276 12.52 -9.71 0.43
CA LEU A 276 11.82 -10.17 1.63
C LEU A 276 11.32 -11.61 1.51
N GLY A 277 11.04 -12.06 0.29
CA GLY A 277 10.63 -13.43 0.02
C GLY A 277 10.22 -13.68 -1.44
N ASN A 278 9.91 -14.94 -1.74
CA ASN A 278 9.23 -15.35 -2.97
C ASN A 278 7.83 -15.84 -2.60
N PHE A 279 6.80 -15.25 -3.18
CA PHE A 279 5.41 -15.63 -2.95
C PHE A 279 4.87 -16.30 -4.22
N LYS A 280 4.31 -17.50 -4.03
CA LYS A 280 3.75 -18.29 -5.13
C LYS A 280 2.42 -17.69 -5.56
N SER A 281 2.08 -17.89 -6.83
CA SER A 281 0.67 -17.81 -7.22
C SER A 281 -0.03 -18.99 -6.56
N TYR A 282 -0.81 -18.75 -5.52
CA TYR A 282 -1.60 -19.82 -4.88
C TYR A 282 -2.78 -20.30 -5.76
N HIS A 283 -2.78 -19.92 -7.05
CA HIS A 283 -3.67 -20.34 -8.13
C HIS A 283 -5.14 -20.44 -7.68
N SER A 284 -5.71 -21.65 -7.65
CA SER A 284 -7.12 -21.89 -7.33
C SER A 284 -7.51 -21.57 -5.89
N LEU A 285 -6.56 -21.32 -4.98
CA LEU A 285 -6.86 -20.87 -3.62
C LEU A 285 -7.14 -19.37 -3.54
N ALA A 286 -6.61 -18.56 -4.45
CA ALA A 286 -6.83 -17.11 -4.44
C ALA A 286 -8.30 -16.73 -4.75
N PRO A 287 -8.96 -17.29 -5.79
CA PRO A 287 -10.39 -17.06 -6.00
C PRO A 287 -11.25 -17.56 -4.84
N LYS A 288 -10.91 -18.72 -4.24
CA LYS A 288 -11.62 -19.23 -3.06
C LYS A 288 -11.48 -18.31 -1.85
N SER A 289 -10.31 -17.73 -1.64
CA SER A 289 -10.03 -16.74 -0.60
C SER A 289 -10.93 -15.51 -0.74
N GLN A 290 -11.05 -14.97 -1.96
CA GLN A 290 -11.93 -13.85 -2.26
C GLN A 290 -13.40 -14.20 -2.05
N GLN A 291 -13.85 -15.36 -2.54
CA GLN A 291 -15.23 -15.80 -2.38
C GLN A 291 -15.62 -15.97 -0.90
N MET A 292 -14.71 -16.53 -0.09
CA MET A 292 -14.95 -16.78 1.33
C MET A 292 -14.60 -15.59 2.24
N LYS A 293 -14.11 -14.46 1.67
CA LYS A 293 -13.66 -13.26 2.39
C LYS A 293 -12.67 -13.58 3.52
N LYS A 294 -11.78 -14.55 3.26
CA LYS A 294 -10.83 -15.09 4.24
C LYS A 294 -9.46 -15.30 3.61
N PRO A 295 -8.35 -15.06 4.33
CA PRO A 295 -7.02 -15.37 3.82
C PRO A 295 -6.87 -16.87 3.54
N ILE A 296 -6.02 -17.22 2.59
CA ILE A 296 -5.79 -18.61 2.15
C ILE A 296 -5.45 -19.56 3.32
N PHE A 297 -4.70 -19.07 4.31
CA PHE A 297 -4.32 -19.83 5.50
C PHE A 297 -5.44 -20.01 6.54
N GLU A 298 -6.64 -19.50 6.27
CA GLU A 298 -7.86 -19.72 7.06
C GLU A 298 -8.94 -20.49 6.31
N LEU A 299 -8.69 -20.85 5.05
CA LEU A 299 -9.63 -21.63 4.26
C LEU A 299 -9.83 -23.01 4.88
N SER A 300 -11.10 -23.39 5.03
CA SER A 300 -11.53 -24.68 5.57
C SER A 300 -12.81 -25.14 4.86
N GLY A 301 -13.09 -26.45 4.88
CA GLY A 301 -14.28 -27.04 4.29
C GLY A 301 -14.05 -27.91 3.05
N PRO A 302 -15.15 -28.33 2.39
CA PRO A 302 -15.10 -29.23 1.22
C PRO A 302 -14.23 -28.64 0.10
N GLY A 303 -13.30 -29.44 -0.43
CA GLY A 303 -12.39 -29.01 -1.49
C GLY A 303 -11.12 -28.29 -1.04
N ILE A 304 -10.85 -28.18 0.27
CA ILE A 304 -9.54 -27.82 0.84
C ILE A 304 -8.88 -29.08 1.41
N VAL A 305 -8.53 -30.02 0.52
CA VAL A 305 -7.93 -31.32 0.88
C VAL A 305 -6.62 -31.55 0.11
N GLY A 306 -5.79 -32.47 0.62
CA GLY A 306 -4.51 -32.82 0.01
C GLY A 306 -3.62 -31.61 -0.26
N ILE A 307 -3.26 -31.40 -1.52
CA ILE A 307 -2.35 -30.33 -1.97
C ILE A 307 -2.85 -28.92 -1.62
N HIS A 308 -4.17 -28.71 -1.53
CA HIS A 308 -4.73 -27.41 -1.13
C HIS A 308 -4.41 -27.08 0.33
N LYS A 309 -4.49 -28.09 1.22
CA LYS A 309 -4.15 -27.93 2.63
C LYS A 309 -2.66 -27.68 2.81
N GLU A 310 -1.82 -28.40 2.06
CA GLU A 310 -0.37 -28.18 2.09
C GLU A 310 0.01 -26.77 1.61
N ASN A 311 -0.59 -26.30 0.51
CA ASN A 311 -0.37 -24.95 0.01
C ASN A 311 -0.88 -23.86 0.97
N SER A 312 -1.99 -24.10 1.67
CA SER A 312 -2.50 -23.22 2.71
C SER A 312 -1.53 -23.10 3.89
N LEU A 313 -0.95 -24.22 4.34
CA LEU A 313 0.08 -24.22 5.40
C LEU A 313 1.37 -23.51 4.97
N LYS A 314 1.81 -23.70 3.71
CA LYS A 314 2.96 -22.97 3.16
C LYS A 314 2.69 -21.46 3.11
N CYS A 315 1.50 -21.07 2.64
CA CYS A 315 1.06 -19.68 2.64
C CYS A 315 1.12 -19.06 4.03
N LYS A 316 0.63 -19.78 5.04
CA LYS A 316 0.71 -19.36 6.44
C LYS A 316 2.17 -19.10 6.86
N ALA A 317 3.06 -20.06 6.61
CA ALA A 317 4.46 -19.95 7.01
C ALA A 317 5.18 -18.79 6.30
N ASP A 318 4.91 -18.57 5.01
CA ASP A 318 5.50 -17.48 4.22
C ASP A 318 5.11 -16.10 4.79
N PHE A 319 3.81 -15.89 5.05
CA PHE A 319 3.32 -14.63 5.60
C PHE A 319 3.69 -14.43 7.08
N GLU A 320 3.70 -15.49 7.90
CA GLU A 320 4.18 -15.40 9.30
C GLU A 320 5.66 -15.02 9.36
N LYS A 321 6.49 -15.59 8.49
CA LYS A 321 7.91 -15.24 8.41
C LYS A 321 8.09 -13.77 8.05
N LEU A 322 7.30 -13.27 7.09
CA LEU A 322 7.36 -11.86 6.70
C LEU A 322 6.83 -10.95 7.81
N ALA A 323 5.70 -11.27 8.41
CA ALA A 323 5.10 -10.51 9.50
C ALA A 323 6.08 -10.39 10.68
N LYS A 324 6.79 -11.47 11.04
CA LYS A 324 7.88 -11.43 12.04
C LYS A 324 8.98 -10.45 11.68
N LYS A 325 9.42 -10.42 10.42
CA LYS A 325 10.44 -9.47 9.96
C LYS A 325 9.95 -8.03 10.05
N ILE A 326 8.71 -7.76 9.65
CA ILE A 326 8.11 -6.43 9.74
C ILE A 326 8.04 -6.00 11.21
N ILE A 327 7.44 -6.81 12.09
CA ILE A 327 7.29 -6.49 13.52
C ILE A 327 8.64 -6.26 14.22
N ALA A 328 9.69 -6.97 13.81
CA ALA A 328 11.00 -6.84 14.43
C ALA A 328 11.76 -5.56 14.02
N ASN A 329 11.38 -4.91 12.92
CA ASN A 329 12.18 -3.83 12.31
C ASN A 329 11.36 -2.56 11.98
N ILE A 330 10.03 -2.63 12.03
CA ILE A 330 9.06 -1.55 11.72
C ILE A 330 8.03 -1.47 12.85
#